data_AF-A0A519VR01-F1
#
_entry.id   AF-A0A519VR01-F1
#
_cell.length_a   1.000
_cell.length_b   1.000
_cell.length_c   1.000
_cell.angle_alpha   90.00
_cell.angle_beta   90.00
_cell.angle_gamma   90.00
#
_symmetry.space_group_name_H-M   'P 1'
#
loop_
_entity.id
_entity.type
_entity.pdbx_description
1 polymer ?
#
loop_
_entity_poly.entity_id
_entity_poly.type
_entity_poly.pdbx_seq_one_letter_code
_entity_poly.pdbx_strand_id
1 'polypeptide(L)'
;MNFLLKSFIQNGIAWLPRSLGQPVYYGMQRRFGALRQVDYRKHLHRAAEIADVLRQQNLPLERRFLEVGTGWLLGTPIGLWLAGATEVLTVDLHRYLKEELVLGLVQYVAANEAEMQGLYPWVPAAELRRKCRALAACRTLADLWAAVPIRYLAPADATQLALPAAAIDYHYSTNVLEHVPAPGLAGLLAEAKRLLRPGGHLIHFVDLSDLLPEI
;
A
#
# COMPACT_ATOMS: atom_id res chain seq x y z
N MET A 1 -12.65 -18.76 -14.30
CA MET A 1 -11.52 -19.73 -14.37
C MET A 1 -11.85 -20.88 -13.44
N ASN A 2 -11.87 -22.13 -13.92
CA ASN A 2 -12.23 -23.31 -13.11
C ASN A 2 -11.30 -23.40 -11.89
N PHE A 3 -11.88 -23.47 -10.69
CA PHE A 3 -11.15 -23.55 -9.42
C PHE A 3 -10.14 -24.70 -9.38
N LEU A 4 -10.41 -25.80 -10.11
CA LEU A 4 -9.52 -26.95 -10.26
C LEU A 4 -8.20 -26.61 -10.99
N LEU A 5 -8.24 -25.72 -11.98
CA LEU A 5 -7.04 -25.28 -12.68
C LEU A 5 -6.21 -24.33 -11.80
N LYS A 6 -6.89 -23.50 -10.99
CA LYS A 6 -6.27 -22.58 -10.04
C LYS A 6 -5.54 -23.36 -8.93
N SER A 7 -6.17 -24.38 -8.35
CA SER A 7 -5.57 -25.20 -7.28
C SER A 7 -4.40 -26.06 -7.78
N PHE A 8 -4.49 -26.62 -8.99
CA PHE A 8 -3.39 -27.40 -9.56
C PHE A 8 -2.13 -26.56 -9.79
N ILE A 9 -2.32 -25.34 -10.29
CA ILE A 9 -1.25 -24.36 -10.46
C ILE A 9 -0.64 -23.97 -9.11
N GLN A 10 -1.48 -23.65 -8.11
CA GLN A 10 -1.03 -23.21 -6.80
C GLN A 10 -0.24 -24.31 -6.07
N ASN A 11 -0.69 -25.56 -6.12
CA ASN A 11 0.02 -26.70 -5.54
C ASN A 11 1.36 -26.99 -6.22
N GLY A 12 1.46 -26.74 -7.52
CA GLY A 12 2.73 -26.85 -8.25
C GLY A 12 3.75 -25.78 -7.85
N ILE A 13 3.29 -24.56 -7.51
CA ILE A 13 4.16 -23.46 -7.09
C ILE A 13 4.67 -23.65 -5.65
N ALA A 14 3.87 -24.25 -4.76
CA ALA A 14 4.27 -24.57 -3.39
C ALA A 14 5.49 -25.52 -3.31
N TRP A 15 5.80 -26.24 -4.38
CA TRP A 15 6.97 -27.13 -4.49
C TRP A 15 8.23 -26.46 -5.05
N LEU A 16 8.16 -25.19 -5.48
CA LEU A 16 9.32 -24.49 -6.02
C LEU A 16 10.18 -23.88 -4.90
N PRO A 17 11.52 -23.91 -5.02
CA PRO A 17 12.41 -23.19 -4.12
C PRO A 17 12.01 -21.71 -4.02
N ARG A 18 11.99 -21.13 -2.81
CA ARG A 18 11.55 -19.74 -2.55
C ARG A 18 12.23 -18.69 -3.44
N SER A 19 13.45 -18.95 -3.92
CA SER A 19 14.21 -18.09 -4.84
C SER A 19 13.66 -18.08 -6.29
N LEU A 20 12.94 -19.13 -6.69
CA LEU A 20 12.33 -19.29 -8.02
C LEU A 20 10.82 -19.03 -8.01
N GLY A 21 10.18 -19.09 -6.84
CA GLY A 21 8.76 -18.84 -6.67
C GLY A 21 8.34 -17.41 -7.02
N GLN A 22 9.09 -16.39 -6.59
CA GLN A 22 8.69 -14.98 -6.79
C GLN A 22 8.63 -14.52 -8.26
N PRO A 23 9.64 -14.79 -9.13
CA PRO A 23 9.58 -14.39 -10.55
C PRO A 23 8.52 -15.19 -11.33
N VAL A 24 8.35 -16.47 -11.02
CA VAL A 24 7.36 -17.36 -11.64
C VAL A 24 5.95 -16.95 -11.21
N TYR A 25 5.74 -16.67 -9.93
CA TYR A 25 4.46 -16.22 -9.38
C TYR A 25 4.05 -14.84 -9.92
N TYR A 26 5.00 -13.90 -10.05
CA TYR A 26 4.76 -12.64 -10.76
C TYR A 26 4.38 -12.86 -12.24
N GLY A 27 5.12 -13.71 -12.95
CA GLY A 27 4.81 -14.08 -14.33
C GLY A 27 3.43 -14.71 -14.48
N MET A 28 3.00 -15.52 -13.51
CA MET A 28 1.68 -16.15 -13.48
C MET A 28 0.56 -15.19 -13.12
N GLN A 29 0.74 -14.28 -12.15
CA GLN A 29 -0.23 -13.21 -11.88
C GLN A 29 -0.38 -12.26 -13.08
N ARG A 30 0.70 -12.01 -13.84
CA ARG A 30 0.68 -11.17 -15.05
C ARG A 30 0.06 -11.85 -16.27
N ARG A 31 0.13 -13.18 -16.39
CA ARG A 31 -0.43 -13.95 -17.53
C ARG A 31 -1.83 -14.51 -17.26
N PHE A 32 -2.18 -14.80 -16.01
CA PHE A 32 -3.43 -15.46 -15.61
C PHE A 32 -4.15 -14.84 -14.39
N GLY A 33 -3.61 -13.79 -13.75
CA GLY A 33 -4.15 -13.18 -12.52
C GLY A 33 -4.50 -11.69 -12.62
N ALA A 34 -4.69 -11.04 -11.47
CA ALA A 34 -5.15 -9.65 -11.33
C ALA A 34 -4.21 -8.57 -11.91
N LEU A 35 -3.01 -8.94 -12.39
CA LEU A 35 -2.04 -8.01 -12.99
C LEU A 35 -2.23 -7.85 -14.52
N ARG A 36 -3.26 -8.47 -15.11
CA ARG A 36 -3.56 -8.30 -16.55
C ARG A 36 -4.14 -6.91 -16.87
N GLN A 37 -4.83 -6.31 -15.90
CA GLN A 37 -5.27 -4.91 -15.86
C GLN A 37 -5.21 -4.48 -14.39
N VAL A 38 -4.26 -3.62 -14.04
CA VAL A 38 -4.16 -3.10 -12.67
C VAL A 38 -5.34 -2.16 -12.44
N ASP A 39 -6.19 -2.51 -11.49
CA ASP A 39 -7.29 -1.66 -11.04
C ASP A 39 -6.77 -0.63 -10.04
N TYR A 40 -6.30 0.52 -10.55
CA TYR A 40 -5.81 1.62 -9.72
C TYR A 40 -6.87 2.18 -8.76
N ARG A 41 -8.13 2.17 -9.20
CA ARG A 41 -9.28 2.66 -8.42
C ARG A 41 -9.39 1.90 -7.11
N LYS A 42 -9.26 0.57 -7.11
CA LYS A 42 -9.30 -0.24 -5.88
C LYS A 42 -8.35 0.26 -4.79
N HIS A 43 -7.11 0.62 -5.15
CA HIS A 43 -6.13 1.08 -4.17
C HIS A 43 -6.39 2.51 -3.69
N LEU A 44 -6.87 3.40 -4.56
CA LEU A 44 -7.24 4.77 -4.20
C LEU A 44 -8.47 4.80 -3.28
N HIS A 45 -9.44 3.90 -3.51
CA HIS A 45 -10.57 3.70 -2.58
C HIS A 45 -10.11 3.22 -1.21
N ARG A 46 -9.11 2.32 -1.13
CA ARG A 46 -8.60 1.88 0.18
C ARG A 46 -8.04 3.04 0.99
N ALA A 47 -7.36 3.99 0.36
CA ALA A 47 -6.94 5.22 1.04
C ALA A 47 -8.13 6.08 1.49
N ALA A 48 -9.20 6.17 0.69
CA ALA A 48 -10.43 6.87 1.07
C ALA A 48 -11.10 6.20 2.28
N GLU A 49 -11.14 4.86 2.32
CA GLU A 49 -11.68 4.11 3.47
C GLU A 49 -10.87 4.36 4.75
N ILE A 50 -9.52 4.35 4.67
CA ILE A 50 -8.67 4.73 5.81
C ILE A 50 -9.01 6.16 6.27
N ALA A 51 -9.13 7.08 5.32
CA ALA A 51 -9.41 8.47 5.63
C ALA A 51 -10.80 8.67 6.24
N ASP A 52 -11.82 7.93 5.78
CA ASP A 52 -13.16 7.95 6.34
C ASP A 52 -13.20 7.40 7.76
N VAL A 53 -12.49 6.30 8.05
CA VAL A 53 -12.35 5.77 9.42
C VAL A 53 -11.76 6.83 10.34
N LEU A 54 -10.71 7.51 9.92
CA LEU A 54 -10.08 8.59 10.70
C LEU A 54 -11.04 9.76 10.92
N ARG A 55 -11.71 10.23 9.86
CA ARG A 55 -12.65 11.36 9.94
C ARG A 55 -13.86 11.05 10.82
N GLN A 56 -14.41 9.84 10.75
CA GLN A 56 -15.52 9.39 11.62
C GLN A 56 -15.12 9.40 13.11
N GLN A 57 -13.84 9.22 13.41
CA GLN A 57 -13.29 9.29 14.77
C GLN A 57 -12.79 10.69 15.14
N ASN A 58 -13.02 11.71 14.30
CA ASN A 58 -12.49 13.06 14.45
C ASN A 58 -10.95 13.11 14.56
N LEU A 59 -10.28 12.16 13.91
CA LEU A 59 -8.83 12.08 13.85
C LEU A 59 -8.30 12.85 12.63
N PRO A 60 -7.23 13.67 12.80
CA PRO A 60 -6.69 14.51 11.72
C PRO A 60 -5.97 13.69 10.64
N LEU A 61 -6.12 14.06 9.38
CA LEU A 61 -5.43 13.41 8.26
C LEU A 61 -4.01 13.96 8.05
N GLU A 62 -3.73 15.19 8.49
CA GLU A 62 -2.46 15.90 8.34
C GLU A 62 -1.40 15.34 9.29
N ARG A 63 -1.03 14.08 9.06
CA ARG A 63 -0.22 13.24 9.94
C ARG A 63 0.72 12.34 9.15
N ARG A 64 1.62 11.67 9.85
CA ARG A 64 2.62 10.75 9.32
C ARG A 64 2.11 9.32 9.41
N PHE A 65 2.05 8.66 8.26
CA PHE A 65 1.57 7.29 8.13
C PHE A 65 2.75 6.34 7.91
N LEU A 66 2.67 5.14 8.49
CA LEU A 66 3.51 4.00 8.17
C LEU A 66 2.64 2.89 7.58
N GLU A 67 2.94 2.51 6.34
CA GLU A 67 2.39 1.32 5.70
C GLU A 67 3.34 0.15 5.88
N VAL A 68 2.79 -1.01 6.25
CA VAL A 68 3.48 -2.29 6.13
C VAL A 68 2.90 -3.06 4.96
N GLY A 69 3.77 -3.52 4.06
CA GLY A 69 3.44 -4.28 2.85
C GLY A 69 3.11 -3.38 1.66
N THR A 70 4.11 -2.69 1.11
CA THR A 70 3.95 -1.84 -0.09
C THR A 70 3.41 -2.63 -1.31
N GLY A 71 3.91 -3.85 -1.51
CA GLY A 71 3.65 -4.62 -2.71
C GLY A 71 4.20 -3.96 -3.98
N TRP A 72 3.41 -3.97 -5.05
CA TRP A 72 3.87 -3.67 -6.41
C TRP A 72 3.65 -2.20 -6.83
N LEU A 73 2.81 -1.45 -6.11
CA LEU A 73 2.32 -0.13 -6.52
C LEU A 73 2.01 0.77 -5.31
N LEU A 74 2.04 2.10 -5.50
CA LEU A 74 1.88 3.09 -4.41
C LEU A 74 0.44 3.64 -4.31
N GLY A 75 -0.57 2.82 -4.59
CA GLY A 75 -1.96 3.26 -4.67
C GLY A 75 -2.49 3.83 -3.36
N THR A 76 -2.37 3.07 -2.26
CA THR A 76 -2.79 3.55 -0.94
C THR A 76 -1.93 4.72 -0.45
N PRO A 77 -0.58 4.68 -0.56
CA PRO A 77 0.26 5.83 -0.19
C PRO A 77 -0.06 7.12 -0.95
N ILE A 78 -0.21 7.07 -2.28
CA ILE A 78 -0.58 8.23 -3.10
C ILE A 78 -1.99 8.70 -2.73
N GLY A 79 -2.94 7.79 -2.55
CA GLY A 79 -4.29 8.13 -2.12
C GLY A 79 -4.34 8.83 -0.77
N LEU A 80 -3.56 8.38 0.21
CA LEU A 80 -3.49 9.02 1.53
C LEU A 80 -2.88 10.42 1.46
N TRP A 81 -1.83 10.60 0.64
CA TRP A 81 -1.29 11.93 0.39
C TRP A 81 -2.30 12.86 -0.29
N LEU A 82 -3.04 12.38 -1.29
CA LEU A 82 -4.13 13.12 -1.91
C LEU A 82 -5.19 13.51 -0.87
N ALA A 83 -5.56 12.58 0.01
CA ALA A 83 -6.55 12.76 1.07
C ALA A 83 -6.13 13.73 2.19
N GLY A 84 -4.84 14.03 2.35
CA GLY A 84 -4.35 15.01 3.34
C GLY A 84 -3.12 14.58 4.16
N ALA A 85 -2.61 13.36 3.99
CA ALA A 85 -1.41 12.91 4.72
C ALA A 85 -0.20 13.81 4.48
N THR A 86 0.54 14.12 5.56
CA THR A 86 1.76 14.95 5.48
C THR A 86 2.95 14.16 4.97
N GLU A 87 3.06 12.89 5.35
CA GLU A 87 4.09 11.96 4.92
C GLU A 87 3.53 10.54 4.96
N VAL A 88 3.90 9.70 4.00
CA VAL A 88 3.66 8.25 4.05
C VAL A 88 4.99 7.53 3.90
N LEU A 89 5.42 6.84 4.95
CA LEU A 89 6.49 5.85 4.86
C LEU A 89 5.85 4.51 4.53
N THR A 90 6.30 3.85 3.46
CA THR A 90 5.84 2.51 3.09
C THR A 90 6.99 1.53 3.05
N VAL A 91 6.78 0.38 3.68
CA VAL A 91 7.81 -0.62 3.95
C VAL A 91 7.41 -1.96 3.37
N ASP A 92 8.36 -2.65 2.75
CA ASP A 92 8.17 -4.02 2.30
C ASP A 92 9.41 -4.86 2.60
N LEU A 93 9.20 -6.13 2.94
CA LEU A 93 10.27 -7.11 3.15
C LEU A 93 11.04 -7.37 1.84
N HIS A 94 10.38 -7.17 0.69
CA HIS A 94 10.91 -7.43 -0.64
C HIS A 94 10.81 -6.21 -1.57
N ARG A 95 11.70 -6.15 -2.57
CA ARG A 95 11.69 -5.10 -3.60
C ARG A 95 10.68 -5.39 -4.71
N TYR A 96 9.40 -5.41 -4.37
CA TYR A 96 8.33 -5.72 -5.33
C TYR A 96 7.88 -4.54 -6.18
N LEU A 97 8.13 -3.30 -5.73
CA LEU A 97 7.64 -2.10 -6.39
C LEU A 97 8.01 -2.06 -7.88
N LYS A 98 7.03 -1.73 -8.73
CA LYS A 98 7.19 -1.64 -10.18
C LYS A 98 6.96 -0.22 -10.65
N GLU A 99 8.01 0.40 -11.16
CA GLU A 99 7.98 1.77 -11.68
C GLU A 99 6.89 1.95 -12.74
N GLU A 100 6.74 0.99 -13.66
CA GLU A 100 5.72 1.06 -14.70
C GLU A 100 4.29 1.11 -14.15
N LEU A 101 4.02 0.41 -13.04
CA LEU A 101 2.70 0.41 -12.39
C LEU A 101 2.47 1.71 -11.62
N VAL A 102 3.51 2.24 -10.97
CA VAL A 102 3.44 3.52 -10.25
C VAL A 102 3.22 4.67 -11.23
N LEU A 103 3.93 4.71 -12.35
CA LEU A 103 3.74 5.74 -13.37
C LEU A 103 2.37 5.63 -14.05
N GLY A 104 1.86 4.42 -14.26
CA GLY A 104 0.49 4.21 -14.73
C GLY A 104 -0.56 4.74 -13.75
N LEU A 105 -0.38 4.51 -12.45
CA LEU A 105 -1.21 5.07 -11.39
C LEU A 105 -1.17 6.60 -11.37
N VAL A 106 0.04 7.19 -11.46
CA VAL A 106 0.25 8.63 -11.52
C VAL A 106 -0.52 9.27 -12.68
N GLN A 107 -0.42 8.66 -13.87
CA GLN A 107 -1.17 9.11 -15.05
C GLN A 107 -2.68 8.95 -14.86
N TYR A 108 -3.13 7.85 -14.27
CA TYR A 108 -4.53 7.62 -13.95
C TYR A 108 -5.08 8.72 -13.04
N VAL A 109 -4.40 9.03 -11.94
CA VAL A 109 -4.82 10.09 -11.01
C VAL A 109 -4.87 11.45 -11.71
N ALA A 110 -3.86 11.77 -12.51
CA ALA A 110 -3.80 13.03 -13.25
C ALA A 110 -4.95 13.20 -14.27
N ALA A 111 -5.33 12.10 -14.94
CA ALA A 111 -6.41 12.11 -15.93
C ALA A 111 -7.82 12.11 -15.31
N ASN A 112 -7.95 11.70 -14.04
CA ASN A 112 -9.24 11.49 -13.37
C ASN A 112 -9.43 12.44 -12.16
N GLU A 113 -9.08 13.73 -12.30
CA GLU A 113 -9.17 14.72 -11.21
C GLU A 113 -10.57 14.79 -10.56
N ALA A 114 -11.64 14.74 -11.37
CA ALA A 114 -13.02 14.76 -10.87
C ALA A 114 -13.36 13.51 -10.03
N GLU A 115 -12.82 12.35 -10.40
CA GLU A 115 -12.95 11.13 -9.61
C GLU A 115 -12.22 11.28 -8.27
N MET A 116 -11.01 11.83 -8.28
CA MET A 116 -10.26 12.07 -7.05
C MET A 116 -11.02 13.02 -6.12
N GLN A 117 -11.69 14.05 -6.68
CA GLN A 117 -12.52 14.97 -5.90
C GLN A 117 -13.73 14.25 -5.28
N GLY A 118 -14.30 13.28 -5.99
CA GLY A 118 -15.37 12.42 -5.47
C GLY A 118 -14.90 11.47 -4.38
N LEU A 119 -13.67 10.95 -4.46
CA LEU A 119 -13.05 10.10 -3.44
C LEU A 119 -12.65 10.87 -2.19
N TYR A 120 -12.17 12.11 -2.35
CA TYR A 120 -11.67 12.94 -1.26
C TYR A 120 -12.44 14.27 -1.18
N PRO A 121 -13.77 14.25 -0.98
CA PRO A 121 -14.62 15.45 -1.05
C PRO A 121 -14.32 16.49 0.02
N TRP A 122 -13.60 16.11 1.08
CA TRP A 122 -13.15 17.02 2.14
C TRP A 122 -11.89 17.79 1.79
N VAL A 123 -11.13 17.37 0.77
CA VAL A 123 -9.94 18.08 0.32
C VAL A 123 -10.38 19.24 -0.57
N PRO A 124 -9.92 20.49 -0.31
CA PRO A 124 -10.23 21.62 -1.15
C PRO A 124 -9.85 21.36 -2.61
N ALA A 125 -10.76 21.62 -3.56
CA ALA A 125 -10.54 21.31 -4.97
C ALA A 125 -9.29 21.95 -5.57
N ALA A 126 -8.91 23.15 -5.13
CA ALA A 126 -7.69 23.80 -5.56
C ALA A 126 -6.43 23.04 -5.10
N GLU A 127 -6.44 22.49 -3.87
CA GLU A 127 -5.34 21.70 -3.35
C GLU A 127 -5.23 20.36 -4.08
N LEU A 128 -6.36 19.66 -4.25
CA LEU A 128 -6.38 18.39 -4.94
C LEU A 128 -5.90 18.53 -6.39
N ARG A 129 -6.38 19.55 -7.11
CA ARG A 129 -5.90 19.91 -8.45
C ARG A 129 -4.39 20.14 -8.47
N ARG A 130 -3.84 20.86 -7.48
CA ARG A 130 -2.40 21.07 -7.36
C ARG A 130 -1.64 19.75 -7.19
N LYS A 131 -2.13 18.85 -6.33
CA LYS A 131 -1.53 17.53 -6.11
C LYS A 131 -1.60 16.66 -7.38
N CYS A 132 -2.74 16.61 -8.07
CA CYS A 132 -2.88 15.89 -9.34
C CYS A 132 -1.93 16.43 -10.42
N ARG A 133 -1.73 17.75 -10.50
CA ARG A 133 -0.75 18.36 -11.43
C ARG A 133 0.70 18.01 -11.07
N ALA A 134 1.04 17.97 -9.77
CA ALA A 134 2.38 17.56 -9.33
C ALA A 134 2.67 16.10 -9.73
N LEU A 135 1.70 15.21 -9.55
CA LEU A 135 1.78 13.83 -10.05
C LEU A 135 1.93 13.80 -11.57
N ALA A 136 1.13 14.56 -12.32
CA ALA A 136 1.16 14.60 -13.78
C ALA A 136 2.54 15.00 -14.37
N ALA A 137 3.36 15.72 -13.60
CA ALA A 137 4.71 16.12 -13.99
C ALA A 137 5.76 15.01 -13.82
N CYS A 138 5.46 13.98 -13.02
CA CYS A 138 6.39 12.89 -12.76
C CYS A 138 6.52 11.97 -13.99
N ARG A 139 7.75 11.64 -14.36
CA ARG A 139 8.07 10.72 -15.48
C ARG A 139 8.89 9.52 -15.01
N THR A 140 9.48 9.61 -13.83
CA THR A 140 10.27 8.56 -13.18
C THR A 140 9.88 8.45 -11.71
N LEU A 141 10.29 7.37 -11.05
CA LEU A 141 10.20 7.28 -9.58
C LEU A 141 11.01 8.39 -8.88
N ALA A 142 12.14 8.81 -9.46
CA ALA A 142 12.95 9.90 -8.90
C ALA A 142 12.18 11.22 -8.83
N ASP A 143 11.42 11.54 -9.88
CA ASP A 143 10.55 12.72 -9.89
C ASP A 143 9.48 12.62 -8.80
N LEU A 144 8.88 11.43 -8.63
CA LEU A 144 7.86 11.18 -7.63
C LEU A 144 8.42 11.38 -6.21
N TRP A 145 9.60 10.85 -5.91
CA TRP A 145 10.26 11.01 -4.62
C TRP A 145 10.61 12.47 -4.30
N ALA A 146 10.88 13.28 -5.33
CA ALA A 146 11.13 14.71 -5.17
C ALA A 146 9.85 15.53 -4.98
N ALA A 147 8.73 15.12 -5.59
CA ALA A 147 7.49 15.88 -5.63
C ALA A 147 6.50 15.51 -4.51
N VAL A 148 6.55 14.28 -4.01
CA VAL A 148 5.55 13.71 -3.10
C VAL A 148 6.24 13.19 -1.85
N PRO A 149 5.74 13.51 -0.63
CA PRO A 149 6.32 13.06 0.63
C PRO A 149 5.98 11.59 0.93
N ILE A 150 6.28 10.71 -0.02
CA ILE A 150 6.20 9.26 0.13
C ILE A 150 7.62 8.72 0.13
N ARG A 151 7.93 7.89 1.12
CA ARG A 151 9.23 7.22 1.24
C ARG A 151 9.02 5.73 1.12
N TYR A 152 9.73 5.09 0.19
CA TYR A 152 9.73 3.65 0.04
C TYR A 152 10.98 3.04 0.66
N LEU A 153 10.79 2.07 1.55
CA LEU A 153 11.86 1.35 2.21
C LEU A 153 11.73 -0.16 1.97
N ALA A 154 12.58 -0.69 1.09
CA ALA A 154 12.68 -2.12 0.85
C ALA A 154 14.07 -2.55 0.34
N PRO A 155 14.54 -3.76 0.70
CA PRO A 155 13.95 -4.66 1.69
C PRO A 155 14.10 -4.06 3.08
N ALA A 156 13.08 -4.20 3.91
CA ALA A 156 13.15 -3.85 5.31
C ALA A 156 12.20 -4.72 6.13
N ASP A 157 12.68 -5.11 7.31
CA ASP A 157 11.90 -5.84 8.28
C ASP A 157 11.08 -4.83 9.11
N ALA A 158 9.76 -4.82 8.90
CA ALA A 158 8.84 -3.95 9.62
C ALA A 158 8.73 -4.28 11.13
N THR A 159 9.31 -5.41 11.58
CA THR A 159 9.42 -5.73 13.02
C THR A 159 10.60 -5.03 13.70
N GLN A 160 11.49 -4.38 12.94
CA GLN A 160 12.65 -3.67 13.49
C GLN A 160 13.14 -2.55 12.57
N LEU A 161 12.43 -1.42 12.56
CA LEU A 161 12.76 -0.28 11.73
C LEU A 161 13.76 0.65 12.42
N ALA A 162 14.73 1.17 11.67
CA ALA A 162 15.68 2.19 12.11
C ALA A 162 15.04 3.59 12.20
N LEU A 163 13.95 3.68 12.96
CA LEU A 163 13.20 4.89 13.25
C LEU A 163 13.17 5.13 14.76
N PRO A 164 13.16 6.40 15.21
CA PRO A 164 13.00 6.71 16.62
C PRO A 164 11.64 6.24 17.14
N ALA A 165 11.54 6.00 18.44
CA ALA A 165 10.24 5.73 19.07
C ALA A 165 9.32 6.95 18.93
N ALA A 166 8.00 6.74 18.93
CA ALA A 166 7.00 7.79 18.78
C ALA A 166 7.15 8.68 17.52
N ALA A 167 7.69 8.12 16.42
CA ALA A 167 7.94 8.83 15.17
C ALA A 167 6.70 8.97 14.27
N ILE A 168 5.70 8.11 14.41
CA ILE A 168 4.54 8.05 13.50
C ILE A 168 3.23 8.27 14.24
N ASP A 169 2.22 8.73 13.51
CA ASP A 169 0.87 8.98 14.04
C ASP A 169 -0.07 7.81 13.74
N TYR A 170 0.05 7.24 12.54
CA TYR A 170 -0.78 6.14 12.07
C TYR A 170 0.07 5.02 11.51
N HIS A 171 -0.28 3.80 11.86
CA HIS A 171 0.31 2.59 11.33
C HIS A 171 -0.79 1.79 10.65
N TYR A 172 -0.59 1.38 9.40
CA TYR A 172 -1.61 0.69 8.64
C TYR A 172 -1.05 -0.44 7.78
N SER A 173 -1.91 -1.39 7.44
CA SER A 173 -1.63 -2.40 6.43
C SER A 173 -2.91 -2.82 5.72
N THR A 174 -2.78 -3.31 4.50
CA THR A 174 -3.91 -3.75 3.68
C THR A 174 -3.63 -5.12 3.11
N ASN A 175 -4.31 -6.13 3.63
CA ASN A 175 -4.15 -7.53 3.28
C ASN A 175 -2.70 -8.04 3.43
N VAL A 176 -2.19 -7.93 4.65
CA VAL A 176 -0.79 -8.28 4.99
C VAL A 176 -0.75 -9.18 6.20
N LEU A 177 -1.46 -8.81 7.27
CA LEU A 177 -1.36 -9.51 8.55
C LEU A 177 -1.80 -10.98 8.47
N GLU A 178 -2.73 -11.31 7.59
CA GLU A 178 -3.19 -12.68 7.32
C GLU A 178 -2.09 -13.60 6.73
N HIS A 179 -1.05 -13.01 6.13
CA HIS A 179 0.08 -13.73 5.55
C HIS A 179 1.30 -13.77 6.50
N VAL A 180 1.23 -13.11 7.67
CA VAL A 180 2.33 -13.05 8.63
C VAL A 180 2.16 -14.15 9.69
N PRO A 181 3.16 -15.02 9.90
CA PRO A 181 3.07 -16.05 10.95
C PRO A 181 3.02 -15.41 12.33
N ALA A 182 2.38 -16.08 13.30
CA ALA A 182 2.10 -15.52 14.63
C ALA A 182 3.31 -14.86 15.34
N PRO A 183 4.54 -15.43 15.32
CA PRO A 183 5.70 -14.76 15.90
C PRO A 183 6.07 -13.45 15.20
N GLY A 184 5.95 -13.41 13.86
CA GLY A 184 6.19 -12.22 13.07
C GLY A 184 5.15 -11.14 13.32
N LEU A 185 3.87 -11.53 13.48
CA LEU A 185 2.78 -10.61 13.81
C LEU A 185 3.00 -9.97 15.18
N ALA A 186 3.41 -10.76 16.18
CA ALA A 186 3.75 -10.24 17.50
C ALA A 186 4.90 -9.21 17.44
N GLY A 187 5.95 -9.50 16.65
CA GLY A 187 7.05 -8.57 16.40
C GLY A 187 6.60 -7.28 15.73
N LEU A 188 5.76 -7.38 14.69
CA LEU A 188 5.22 -6.24 13.95
C LEU A 188 4.39 -5.33 14.86
N LEU A 189 3.49 -5.91 15.67
CA LEU A 189 2.66 -5.13 16.59
C LEU A 189 3.48 -4.50 17.74
N ALA A 190 4.51 -5.19 18.23
CA ALA A 190 5.41 -4.64 19.23
C ALA A 190 6.20 -3.44 18.68
N GLU A 191 6.69 -3.55 17.44
CA GLU A 191 7.41 -2.48 16.78
C GLU A 191 6.49 -1.31 16.44
N ALA A 192 5.28 -1.59 15.93
CA ALA A 192 4.28 -0.56 15.68
C ALA A 192 3.96 0.22 16.96
N LYS A 193 3.83 -0.46 18.11
CA LYS A 193 3.65 0.17 19.42
C LYS A 193 4.83 1.08 19.81
N ARG A 194 6.07 0.67 19.52
CA ARG A 194 7.26 1.50 19.79
C ARG A 194 7.29 2.76 18.91
N LEU A 195 6.93 2.60 17.64
CA LEU A 195 6.98 3.68 16.64
C LEU A 195 5.83 4.66 16.76
N LEU A 196 4.64 4.22 17.20
CA LEU A 196 3.49 5.09 17.40
C LEU A 196 3.72 6.05 18.56
N ARG A 197 3.40 7.32 18.34
CA ARG A 197 3.32 8.29 19.43
C ARG A 197 2.18 7.95 20.40
N PRO A 198 2.17 8.48 21.63
CA PRO A 198 0.98 8.44 22.49
C PRO A 198 -0.26 8.96 21.75
N GLY A 199 -1.33 8.16 21.71
CA GLY A 199 -2.55 8.48 20.95
C GLY A 199 -2.45 8.23 19.44
N GLY A 200 -1.40 7.57 18.95
CA GLY A 200 -1.33 7.04 17.60
C GLY A 200 -2.26 5.84 17.40
N HIS A 201 -2.65 5.55 16.16
CA HIS A 201 -3.63 4.49 15.85
C HIS A 201 -3.10 3.44 14.88
N LEU A 202 -3.59 2.22 15.05
CA LEU A 202 -3.39 1.08 14.15
C LEU A 202 -4.64 0.90 13.28
N ILE A 203 -4.47 0.78 11.97
CA ILE A 203 -5.57 0.63 11.00
C ILE A 203 -5.25 -0.52 10.08
N HIS A 204 -5.89 -1.67 10.29
CA HIS A 204 -5.55 -2.89 9.56
C HIS A 204 -6.77 -3.44 8.84
N PHE A 205 -6.64 -3.57 7.52
CA PHE A 205 -7.61 -4.29 6.70
C PHE A 205 -7.06 -5.70 6.48
N VAL A 206 -7.80 -6.69 6.98
CA VAL A 206 -7.44 -8.10 6.92
C VAL A 206 -8.49 -8.81 6.08
N ASP A 207 -8.08 -9.53 5.05
CA ASP A 207 -8.98 -10.36 4.26
C ASP A 207 -9.24 -11.68 5.01
N LEU A 208 -10.47 -11.85 5.47
CA LEU A 208 -10.94 -13.08 6.13
C LEU A 208 -11.63 -14.04 5.15
N SER A 209 -11.65 -13.72 3.86
CA SER A 209 -12.12 -14.66 2.83
C SER A 209 -11.22 -15.88 2.85
N ASP A 210 -11.78 -17.06 2.55
CA ASP A 210 -11.04 -18.33 2.50
C ASP A 210 -9.89 -18.28 1.47
N LEU A 211 -8.74 -17.76 1.91
CA LEU A 211 -7.44 -18.01 1.34
C LEU A 211 -6.95 -19.25 2.08
N LEU A 212 -7.11 -20.42 1.45
CA LEU A 212 -6.45 -21.64 1.92
C LEU A 212 -4.99 -21.30 2.23
N PRO A 213 -4.45 -21.75 3.38
CA PRO A 213 -3.19 -21.29 3.93
C PRO A 213 -2.07 -21.40 2.89
N GLU A 214 -1.37 -20.28 2.67
CA GLU A 214 -0.15 -20.23 1.87
C GLU A 214 0.94 -21.00 2.63
N ILE A 215 1.19 -22.25 2.24
CA ILE A 215 2.30 -23.09 2.71
C ILE A 215 3.51 -22.90 1.78
#